data_AF-A0A6J4KYB2-F1
#
_entry.id   AF-A0A6J4KYB2-F1
#
_cell.length_a   1.000
_cell.length_b   1.000
_cell.length_c   1.000
_cell.angle_alpha   90.00
_cell.angle_beta   90.00
_cell.angle_gamma   90.00
#
_symmetry.space_group_name_H-M   'P 1'
#
loop_
_entity.id
_entity.type
_entity.pdbx_description
1 polymer ?
#
loop_
_entity_poly.entity_id
_entity_poly.type
_entity_poly.pdbx_seq_one_letter_code
_entity_poly.pdbx_strand_id
1 'polypeptide(L)'
;MKNLLLTRTLPLLAAGTVLSLLAACGGGGGTTSSESTATGPVPEPTAPVEITFASWVGESKGMQNLYKKFQAEHPNITVKFQNVPAEE
;
A
#
# COMPACT_ATOMS: atom_id res chain seq x y z
N MET A 1 -70.26 -18.17 -3.32
CA MET A 1 -70.46 -16.71 -3.21
C MET A 1 -69.13 -16.05 -3.50
N LYS A 2 -69.07 -15.24 -4.55
CA LYS A 2 -67.87 -14.46 -4.93
C LYS A 2 -67.69 -13.32 -3.92
N ASN A 3 -66.44 -12.92 -3.68
CA ASN A 3 -65.94 -11.60 -3.23
C ASN A 3 -64.64 -11.82 -2.43
N LEU A 4 -63.59 -11.01 -2.50
CA LEU A 4 -63.23 -9.86 -3.32
C LEU A 4 -61.71 -9.67 -3.05
N LEU A 5 -60.94 -9.37 -4.08
CA LEU A 5 -59.56 -8.89 -4.00
C LEU A 5 -59.48 -7.64 -3.12
N LEU A 6 -58.42 -7.45 -2.32
CA LEU A 6 -57.58 -6.22 -2.30
C LEU A 6 -56.53 -6.21 -1.18
N THR A 7 -55.26 -6.13 -1.60
CA THR A 7 -54.22 -5.20 -1.13
C THR A 7 -53.96 -5.01 0.38
N ARG A 8 -52.70 -5.14 0.82
CA ARG A 8 -51.69 -4.06 0.85
C ARG A 8 -50.56 -4.41 1.83
N THR A 9 -49.33 -4.27 1.34
CA THR A 9 -48.03 -4.55 1.96
C THR A 9 -47.73 -3.77 3.25
N LEU A 10 -47.29 -4.46 4.31
CA LEU A 10 -46.33 -3.97 5.31
C LEU A 10 -45.72 -5.17 6.06
N PRO A 11 -44.39 -5.41 6.00
CA PRO A 11 -43.69 -6.07 7.08
C PRO A 11 -42.81 -5.05 7.80
N LEU A 12 -43.31 -4.53 8.91
CA LEU A 12 -42.49 -3.90 9.94
C LEU A 12 -42.30 -4.97 11.03
N LEU A 13 -41.12 -5.59 11.10
CA LEU A 13 -40.68 -6.23 12.33
C LEU A 13 -39.16 -6.16 12.45
N ALA A 14 -38.73 -5.19 13.26
CA ALA A 14 -37.38 -5.04 13.76
C ALA A 14 -37.13 -6.01 14.92
N ALA A 15 -36.05 -6.78 14.82
CA ALA A 15 -35.29 -7.39 15.92
C ALA A 15 -33.97 -7.86 15.27
N GLY A 16 -32.77 -7.40 15.58
CA GLY A 16 -32.25 -6.93 16.85
C GLY A 16 -31.29 -7.98 17.43
N THR A 17 -30.07 -8.09 16.90
CA THR A 17 -28.89 -8.65 17.61
C THR A 17 -27.59 -8.13 17.00
N VAL A 18 -27.13 -7.03 17.60
CA VAL A 18 -25.77 -6.64 17.98
C VAL A 18 -24.64 -7.62 17.62
N LEU A 19 -23.73 -7.13 16.77
CA LEU A 19 -22.28 -6.98 17.00
C LEU A 19 -21.49 -8.11 17.71
N SER A 20 -20.36 -8.43 17.07
CA SER A 20 -19.06 -8.80 17.67
C SER A 20 -18.62 -10.24 17.46
N LEU A 21 -17.87 -10.47 16.38
CA LEU A 21 -16.74 -11.43 16.35
C LEU A 21 -15.61 -10.83 15.48
N LEU A 22 -15.13 -9.63 15.82
CA LEU A 22 -13.76 -9.21 15.44
C LEU A 22 -12.75 -9.78 16.43
N ALA A 23 -12.84 -11.09 16.68
CA ALA A 23 -11.89 -11.77 17.53
C ALA A 23 -10.67 -12.20 16.70
N ALA A 24 -9.60 -11.43 16.91
CA ALA A 24 -8.22 -11.92 16.89
C ALA A 24 -7.59 -12.23 15.51
N CYS A 25 -7.43 -11.20 14.67
CA CYS A 25 -6.22 -11.09 13.85
C CYS A 25 -5.11 -10.46 14.73
N GLY A 26 -4.62 -11.22 15.71
CA GLY A 26 -3.69 -10.72 16.71
C GLY A 26 -3.14 -11.86 17.56
N GLY A 27 -2.34 -12.72 16.96
CA GLY A 27 -1.73 -13.85 17.66
C GLY A 27 -0.49 -14.35 16.92
N GLY A 28 0.69 -14.06 17.49
CA GLY A 28 1.94 -14.68 17.08
C GLY A 28 2.91 -13.74 16.38
N GLY A 29 3.30 -12.65 17.02
CA GLY A 29 4.54 -11.94 16.71
C GLY A 29 5.74 -12.81 17.08
N GLY A 30 5.96 -13.90 16.34
CA GLY A 30 7.26 -14.53 16.25
C GLY A 30 8.11 -13.61 15.39
N THR A 31 9.09 -12.94 15.98
CA THR A 31 10.16 -12.31 15.22
C THR A 31 11.00 -13.43 14.62
N THR A 32 10.51 -14.02 13.52
CA THR A 32 11.40 -14.68 12.58
C THR A 32 12.20 -13.55 11.95
N SER A 33 13.35 -13.24 12.55
CA SER A 33 14.38 -12.49 11.85
C SER A 33 14.79 -13.36 10.66
N SER A 34 14.12 -13.16 9.52
CA SER A 34 14.59 -13.71 8.25
C SER A 34 15.96 -13.11 8.04
N GLU A 35 16.98 -13.94 8.22
CA GLU A 35 18.35 -13.58 7.88
C GLU A 35 18.36 -13.14 6.42
N SER A 36 18.94 -11.97 6.13
CA SER A 36 18.94 -11.45 4.78
C SER A 36 19.71 -12.42 3.89
N THR A 37 19.03 -13.04 2.93
CA THR A 37 19.67 -13.92 1.93
C THR A 37 20.35 -13.13 0.82
N ALA A 38 20.31 -11.79 0.88
CA ALA A 38 20.96 -10.94 -0.11
C ALA A 38 22.47 -11.07 0.03
N THR A 39 23.11 -11.63 -1.01
CA THR A 39 24.56 -11.79 -1.08
C THR A 39 25.12 -11.03 -2.27
N GLY A 40 26.26 -10.37 -2.05
CA GLY A 40 27.14 -9.89 -3.11
C GLY A 40 26.64 -8.70 -3.94
N PRO A 41 27.45 -8.29 -4.93
CA PRO A 41 27.09 -7.21 -5.85
C PRO A 41 25.87 -7.61 -6.69
N VAL A 42 24.86 -6.73 -6.69
CA VAL A 42 23.65 -6.90 -7.51
C VAL A 42 23.99 -6.51 -8.95
N PRO A 43 23.69 -7.35 -9.96
CA PRO A 43 23.93 -7.00 -11.35
C PRO A 43 23.07 -5.81 -11.78
N GLU A 44 23.64 -4.97 -12.64
CA GLU A 44 22.92 -3.84 -13.22
C GLU A 44 21.71 -4.33 -14.05
N PRO A 45 20.53 -3.71 -13.93
CA PRO A 45 19.38 -4.05 -14.76
C PRO A 45 19.68 -3.82 -16.25
N THR A 46 19.43 -4.84 -17.08
CA THR A 46 19.60 -4.73 -18.53
C THR A 46 18.36 -4.19 -19.23
N ALA A 47 17.22 -4.13 -18.54
CA ALA A 47 15.96 -3.58 -19.01
C ALA A 47 15.54 -2.40 -18.13
N PRO A 48 14.73 -1.45 -18.66
CA PRO A 48 14.25 -0.33 -17.87
C PRO A 48 13.49 -0.77 -16.63
N VAL A 49 13.88 -0.23 -15.48
CA VAL A 49 13.21 -0.43 -14.19
C VAL A 49 12.92 0.93 -13.55
N GLU A 50 11.85 0.98 -12.76
CA GLU A 50 11.45 2.18 -12.03
C GLU A 50 11.47 1.89 -10.53
N ILE A 51 12.13 2.76 -9.77
CA ILE A 51 12.19 2.71 -8.31
C ILE A 51 11.60 3.99 -7.72
N THR A 52 11.05 3.90 -6.51
CA THR A 52 10.52 5.07 -5.80
C THR A 52 11.46 5.49 -4.68
N PHE A 53 11.86 6.76 -4.67
CA PHE A 53 12.61 7.40 -3.59
C PHE A 53 11.67 8.28 -2.78
N ALA A 54 11.30 7.77 -1.60
CA ALA A 54 10.38 8.42 -0.67
C ALA A 54 11.17 9.22 0.38
N SER A 55 11.16 10.55 0.29
CA SER A 55 11.93 11.41 1.19
C SER A 55 11.49 12.88 1.16
N TRP A 56 11.72 13.62 2.24
CA TRP A 56 11.49 15.07 2.32
C TRP A 56 12.52 15.90 1.53
N VAL A 57 13.67 15.31 1.16
CA VAL A 57 14.72 16.02 0.41
C VAL A 57 14.65 15.81 -1.10
N GLY A 58 13.67 15.05 -1.60
CA GLY A 58 13.58 14.65 -3.01
C GLY A 58 13.60 15.84 -3.97
N GLU A 59 12.97 16.95 -3.59
CA GLU A 59 12.86 18.16 -4.43
C GLU A 59 14.03 19.14 -4.24
N SER A 60 14.95 18.87 -3.30
CA SER A 60 16.10 19.74 -3.09
C SER A 60 17.01 19.77 -4.33
N LYS A 61 17.55 20.95 -4.66
CA LYS A 61 18.47 21.12 -5.81
C LYS A 61 19.67 20.17 -5.73
N GLY A 62 20.18 19.94 -4.52
CA GLY A 62 21.28 19.00 -4.28
C GLY A 62 20.89 17.57 -4.68
N MET A 63 19.74 17.09 -4.21
CA MET A 63 19.26 15.74 -4.52
C MET A 63 18.97 15.56 -6.02
N GLN A 64 18.35 16.55 -6.66
CA GLN A 64 18.09 16.53 -8.10
C GLN A 64 19.38 16.45 -8.93
N ASN A 65 20.47 17.10 -8.49
CA ASN A 65 21.77 16.99 -9.15
C ASN A 65 22.41 15.61 -8.97
N LEU A 66 22.24 14.99 -7.79
CA LEU A 66 22.69 13.62 -7.57
C LEU A 66 21.92 12.64 -8.46
N TYR A 67 20.61 12.81 -8.57
CA TYR A 67 19.79 11.99 -9.46
C TYR A 67 20.22 12.07 -10.91
N LYS A 68 20.55 13.27 -11.41
CA LYS A 68 21.06 13.43 -12.78
C LYS A 68 22.36 12.67 -13.02
N LYS A 69 23.27 12.65 -12.04
CA LYS A 69 24.51 11.88 -12.12
C LYS A 69 24.22 10.38 -12.08
N PHE A 70 23.37 9.96 -11.16
CA PHE A 70 22.93 8.57 -11.04
C PHE A 70 22.29 8.07 -12.35
N GLN A 71 21.39 8.84 -12.95
CA GLN A 71 20.73 8.46 -14.20
C GLN A 71 21.69 8.40 -15.40
N ALA A 72 22.76 9.20 -15.38
CA ALA A 72 23.82 9.12 -16.40
C ALA A 72 24.67 7.86 -16.27
N GLU A 73 24.91 7.39 -15.03
CA GLU A 73 25.65 6.17 -14.73
C GLU A 73 24.79 4.90 -14.89
N HIS A 74 23.49 5.01 -14.60
CA HIS A 74 22.51 3.92 -14.57
C HIS A 74 21.30 4.22 -15.48
N PRO A 75 21.47 4.21 -16.82
CA PRO A 75 20.44 4.66 -17.75
C PRO A 75 19.16 3.81 -17.75
N ASN A 76 19.24 2.57 -17.26
CA ASN A 76 18.10 1.67 -17.15
C ASN A 76 17.29 1.86 -15.87
N ILE A 77 17.73 2.71 -14.94
CA ILE A 77 17.05 2.92 -13.66
C ILE A 77 16.42 4.31 -13.64
N THR A 78 15.09 4.35 -13.58
CA THR A 78 14.33 5.59 -13.37
C THR A 78 13.95 5.73 -11.90
N VAL A 79 14.22 6.89 -11.30
CA VAL A 79 13.79 7.19 -9.92
C VAL A 79 12.57 8.10 -9.94
N LYS A 80 11.48 7.63 -9.32
CA LYS A 80 10.30 8.44 -8.98
C LYS A 80 10.49 9.04 -7.60
N PHE A 81 10.43 10.36 -7.52
CA PHE A 81 10.46 11.05 -6.23
C PHE A 81 9.07 11.06 -5.62
N GLN A 82 8.98 10.59 -4.38
CA GLN A 82 7.79 10.71 -3.56
C GLN A 82 8.15 11.60 -2.37
N ASN A 83 7.53 12.78 -2.30
CA ASN A 83 7.73 13.67 -1.16
C ASN A 83 7.04 13.08 0.07
N VAL A 84 7.80 12.88 1.14
CA VAL A 84 7.31 12.42 2.44
C VAL A 84 7.72 13.46 3.47
N PRO A 85 6.81 14.00 4.30
CA PRO A 85 7.17 15.00 5.31
C PRO A 85 8.17 14.44 6.32
N ALA A 86 9.02 15.31 6.87
CA ALA A 86 9.78 14.97 8.06
C ALA A 86 8.82 14.84 9.26
N GLU A 87 9.02 13.84 10.09
CA GLU A 87 8.31 13.75 11.36
C GLU A 87 8.79 14.89 12.27
N GLU A 88 7.86 15.57 12.94
CA GLU A 88 8.12 16.71 13.84
C GLU A 88 8.72 16.26 15.19
#